data_AF-A0A4P9XK05-F1
#
_entry.id   AF-A0A4P9XK05-F1
#
_cell.length_a   1.000
_cell.length_b   1.000
_cell.length_c   1.000
_cell.angle_alpha   90.00
_cell.angle_beta   90.00
_cell.angle_gamma   90.00
#
_symmetry.space_group_name_H-M   'P 1'
#
loop_
_entity.id
_entity.type
_entity.pdbx_description
1 polymer ?
#
loop_
_entity_poly.entity_id
_entity_poly.type
_entity_poly.pdbx_seq_one_letter_code
_entity_poly.pdbx_strand_id
1 'polypeptide(L)'
;MAHQCKIFLGQIRHHLVSAKVRSYLKLCTTLSVEKLASFLEVTPEELCTQLMVLKVCSRQTRWVEGPLVSGTRVSVSDVDFCIKQDSIQVAEHKVGRRYGDWFVRNIGKIEDILDRMSEKPTAA
;
A
#
# COMPACT_ATOMS: atom_id res chain seq x y z
N MET A 1 -20.81 -29.93 -2.25
CA MET A 1 -19.72 -29.78 -1.26
C MET A 1 -18.33 -30.02 -1.83
N ALA A 2 -18.00 -31.20 -2.40
CA ALA A 2 -16.64 -31.48 -2.90
C ALA A 2 -16.12 -30.48 -3.96
N HIS A 3 -16.98 -30.01 -4.86
CA HIS A 3 -16.60 -29.02 -5.88
C HIS A 3 -16.25 -27.64 -5.29
N GLN A 4 -17.05 -27.14 -4.34
CA GLN A 4 -16.80 -25.88 -3.66
C GLN A 4 -15.49 -25.93 -2.86
N CYS A 5 -15.22 -27.05 -2.16
CA CYS A 5 -13.95 -27.26 -1.48
C CYS A 5 -12.76 -27.23 -2.45
N LYS A 6 -12.89 -27.82 -3.64
CA LYS A 6 -11.83 -27.80 -4.67
C LYS A 6 -11.53 -26.38 -5.13
N ILE A 7 -12.56 -25.57 -5.40
CA ILE A 7 -12.39 -24.16 -5.79
C ILE A 7 -11.74 -23.37 -4.66
N PHE A 8 -12.23 -23.52 -3.43
CA PHE A 8 -11.72 -22.83 -2.26
C PHE A 8 -10.25 -23.16 -1.97
N LEU A 9 -9.87 -24.44 -2.03
CA LEU A 9 -8.47 -24.87 -1.87
C LEU A 9 -7.57 -24.32 -2.98
N GLY A 10 -8.08 -24.19 -4.22
CA GLY A 10 -7.38 -23.51 -5.30
C GLY A 10 -7.08 -22.04 -4.95
N GLN A 11 -8.08 -21.32 -4.43
CA GLN A 11 -7.91 -19.93 -4.00
C GLN A 11 -6.91 -19.78 -2.83
N ILE A 12 -6.97 -20.68 -1.84
CA ILE A 12 -6.02 -20.68 -0.71
C ILE A 12 -4.58 -20.87 -1.21
N ARG A 13 -4.35 -21.78 -2.16
CA ARG A 13 -3.01 -22.01 -2.72
C ARG A 13 -2.46 -20.75 -3.39
N HIS A 14 -3.27 -20.04 -4.17
CA HIS A 14 -2.89 -18.76 -4.76
C HIS A 14 -2.60 -17.67 -3.70
N HIS A 15 -3.39 -17.65 -2.62
CA HIS A 15 -3.17 -16.73 -1.51
C HIS A 15 -1.83 -16.99 -0.80
N LEU A 16 -1.47 -18.27 -0.60
CA LEU A 16 -0.22 -18.67 0.04
C LEU A 16 1.02 -18.20 -0.75
N VAL A 17 1.01 -18.42 -2.08
CA VAL A 17 2.09 -17.95 -2.96
C VAL A 17 2.23 -16.42 -2.91
N SER A 18 1.09 -15.72 -2.95
CA SER A 18 1.06 -14.25 -2.88
C SER A 18 1.60 -13.72 -1.55
N ALA A 19 1.33 -14.42 -0.44
CA ALA A 19 1.88 -14.07 0.88
C ALA A 19 3.39 -14.25 0.95
N LYS A 20 3.93 -15.33 0.36
CA LYS A 20 5.38 -15.60 0.27
C LYS A 20 6.09 -14.50 -0.52
N VAL A 21 5.60 -14.16 -1.72
CA VAL A 21 6.19 -13.08 -2.53
C VAL A 21 6.15 -11.74 -1.78
N ARG A 22 5.03 -11.43 -1.10
CA ARG A 22 4.88 -10.18 -0.33
C ARG A 22 5.88 -10.09 0.82
N SER A 23 6.19 -11.18 1.53
CA SER A 23 7.16 -11.12 2.63
C SER A 23 8.57 -10.82 2.15
N TYR A 24 8.97 -11.32 0.96
CA TYR A 24 10.26 -10.96 0.36
C TYR A 24 10.32 -9.50 -0.10
N LEU A 25 9.24 -8.99 -0.71
CA LEU A 25 9.18 -7.60 -1.13
C LEU A 25 9.30 -6.62 0.05
N LYS A 26 8.86 -6.98 1.25
CA LYS A 26 9.05 -6.14 2.46
C LYS A 26 10.52 -5.99 2.88
N LEU A 27 11.37 -6.96 2.55
CA LEU A 27 12.77 -6.96 2.96
C LEU A 27 13.67 -6.28 1.91
N CYS A 28 13.22 -6.21 0.66
CA CYS A 28 14.01 -5.69 -0.45
C CYS A 28 13.49 -4.32 -0.91
N THR A 29 14.34 -3.29 -0.86
CA THR A 29 14.00 -1.94 -1.37
C THR A 29 14.07 -1.88 -2.91
N THR A 30 15.13 -2.48 -3.48
CA THR A 30 15.33 -2.60 -4.92
C THR A 30 15.96 -3.96 -5.22
N LEU A 31 15.39 -4.72 -6.16
CA LEU A 31 15.84 -6.07 -6.50
C LEU A 31 15.63 -6.35 -8.00
N SER A 32 16.48 -7.16 -8.64
CA SER A 32 16.19 -7.64 -10.00
C SER A 32 15.21 -8.81 -9.99
N VAL A 33 14.43 -8.99 -11.05
CA VAL A 33 13.48 -10.10 -11.17
C VAL A 33 14.22 -11.43 -11.12
N GLU A 34 15.37 -11.54 -11.79
CA GLU A 34 16.20 -12.76 -11.78
C GLU A 34 16.64 -13.18 -10.38
N LYS A 35 17.07 -12.24 -9.53
CA LYS A 35 17.51 -12.53 -8.16
C LYS A 35 16.35 -13.01 -7.30
N LEU A 36 15.18 -12.38 -7.44
CA LEU A 36 13.98 -12.82 -6.71
C LEU A 36 13.50 -14.19 -7.18
N ALA A 37 13.55 -14.44 -8.50
CA ALA A 37 13.17 -15.70 -9.11
C ALA A 37 14.07 -16.83 -8.63
N SER A 38 15.39 -16.61 -8.62
CA SER A 38 16.37 -17.54 -8.05
C SER A 38 16.13 -17.80 -6.57
N PHE A 39 15.79 -16.78 -5.78
CA PHE A 39 15.49 -16.95 -4.35
C PHE A 39 14.21 -17.76 -4.09
N LEU A 40 13.20 -17.57 -4.95
CA LEU A 40 11.91 -18.25 -4.83
C LEU A 40 11.87 -19.63 -5.48
N GLU A 41 12.95 -20.04 -6.17
CA GLU A 41 13.06 -21.28 -6.94
C GLU A 41 12.00 -21.37 -8.06
N VAL A 42 11.72 -20.24 -8.72
CA VAL A 42 10.74 -20.14 -9.82
C VAL A 42 11.38 -19.50 -11.05
N THR A 43 10.77 -19.68 -12.22
CA THR A 43 11.23 -18.98 -13.42
C THR A 43 10.91 -17.48 -13.34
N PRO A 44 11.70 -16.62 -14.01
CA PRO A 44 11.42 -15.18 -14.06
C PRO A 44 10.03 -14.87 -14.65
N GLU A 45 9.57 -15.66 -15.62
CA GLU A 45 8.26 -15.52 -16.26
C GLU A 45 7.11 -15.83 -15.29
N GLU A 46 7.27 -16.90 -14.50
CA GLU A 46 6.28 -17.27 -13.49
C GLU A 46 6.23 -16.25 -12.36
N LEU A 47 7.39 -15.73 -11.94
CA LEU A 47 7.46 -14.64 -10.98
C LEU A 47 6.77 -13.37 -11.49
N CYS A 48 7.01 -12.97 -12.74
CA CYS A 48 6.35 -11.82 -13.37
C CYS A 48 4.82 -11.98 -13.34
N THR A 49 4.32 -13.18 -13.66
CA THR A 49 2.89 -13.50 -13.61
C THR A 49 2.35 -13.36 -12.18
N GLN A 50 3.06 -13.92 -11.19
CA GLN A 50 2.68 -13.83 -9.78
C GLN A 50 2.69 -12.38 -9.27
N LEU A 51 3.67 -11.56 -9.68
CA LEU A 51 3.75 -10.14 -9.34
C LEU A 51 2.58 -9.35 -9.96
N MET A 52 2.19 -9.64 -11.21
CA MET A 52 1.02 -9.01 -11.82
C MET A 52 -0.27 -9.33 -11.04
N VAL A 53 -0.47 -10.60 -10.68
CA VAL A 53 -1.61 -11.04 -9.87
C VAL A 53 -1.60 -10.34 -8.51
N LEU A 54 -0.45 -10.32 -7.83
CA LEU A 54 -0.28 -9.62 -6.56
C LEU A 54 -0.64 -8.14 -6.67
N LYS A 55 -0.22 -7.46 -7.75
CA LYS A 55 -0.51 -6.04 -7.96
C LYS A 55 -2.00 -5.78 -8.21
N VAL A 56 -2.69 -6.66 -8.93
CA VAL A 56 -4.15 -6.54 -9.11
C VAL A 56 -4.90 -6.82 -7.79
N CYS A 57 -4.53 -7.88 -7.08
CA CYS A 57 -5.14 -8.28 -5.82
C CYS A 57 -4.86 -7.31 -4.66
N SER A 58 -3.79 -6.52 -4.74
CA SER A 58 -3.47 -5.48 -3.75
C SER A 58 -4.37 -4.26 -3.82
N ARG A 59 -5.21 -4.14 -4.85
CA ARG A 59 -6.07 -2.97 -5.10
C ARG A 59 -7.53 -3.31 -4.86
N GLN A 60 -8.21 -2.45 -4.13
CA GLN A 60 -9.66 -2.52 -3.93
C GLN A 60 -10.31 -1.24 -4.40
N THR A 61 -11.49 -1.36 -5.01
CA THR A 61 -12.33 -0.20 -5.29
C THR A 61 -12.94 0.27 -3.97
N ARG A 62 -12.51 1.45 -3.51
CA ARG A 62 -13.03 2.09 -2.31
C ARG A 62 -13.89 3.27 -2.72
N TRP A 63 -15.09 3.35 -2.15
CA TRP A 63 -15.92 4.54 -2.26
C TRP A 63 -15.26 5.68 -1.47
N VAL A 64 -15.08 6.83 -2.12
CA VAL A 64 -14.47 8.02 -1.50
C VAL A 64 -15.52 9.12 -1.45
N GLU A 65 -16.00 9.55 -2.63
CA GLU A 65 -17.08 10.52 -2.80
C GLU A 65 -17.85 10.20 -4.09
N GLY A 66 -19.10 10.68 -4.21
CA GLY A 66 -19.95 10.50 -5.39
C GLY A 66 -21.06 9.45 -5.27
N PRO A 67 -21.73 9.09 -6.38
CA PRO A 67 -22.77 8.05 -6.43
C PRO A 67 -22.34 6.72 -5.79
N LEU A 68 -23.27 5.89 -5.31
CA LEU A 68 -22.94 4.61 -4.63
C LEU A 68 -22.08 3.66 -5.49
N VAL A 69 -22.11 3.81 -6.82
CA VAL A 69 -21.35 2.98 -7.78
C VAL A 69 -19.99 3.59 -8.12
N SER A 70 -19.74 4.86 -7.79
CA SER A 70 -18.44 5.49 -8.05
C SER A 70 -17.43 5.09 -6.97
N GLY A 71 -16.30 4.55 -7.37
CA GLY A 71 -15.21 4.23 -6.46
C GLY A 71 -13.87 4.40 -7.13
N THR A 72 -12.86 4.77 -6.34
CA THR A 72 -11.47 4.87 -6.81
C THR A 72 -10.73 3.60 -6.44
N ARG A 73 -9.88 3.08 -7.34
CA ARG A 73 -8.98 1.98 -6.99
C ARG A 73 -7.92 2.51 -6.03
N VAL A 74 -7.94 2.03 -4.79
CA VAL A 74 -6.95 2.34 -3.77
C VAL A 74 -6.13 1.08 -3.48
N SER A 75 -4.83 1.25 -3.27
CA SER A 75 -3.99 0.15 -2.77
C SER A 75 -4.34 -0.11 -1.31
N VAL A 76 -4.64 -1.36 -0.97
CA VAL A 76 -4.97 -1.78 0.40
C VAL A 76 -3.79 -2.48 1.06
N SER A 77 -2.77 -2.88 0.28
CA SER A 77 -1.56 -3.46 0.83
C SER A 77 -0.63 -2.39 1.41
N ASP A 78 0.10 -2.80 2.44
CA ASP A 78 1.22 -2.08 3.04
C ASP A 78 2.45 -1.99 2.13
N VAL A 79 2.51 -2.82 1.09
CA VAL A 79 3.57 -2.87 0.09
C VAL A 79 3.00 -2.54 -1.28
N ASP A 80 3.54 -1.52 -1.95
CA ASP A 80 3.39 -1.32 -3.40
C ASP A 80 4.76 -1.46 -4.06
N PHE A 81 4.78 -1.75 -5.36
CA PHE A 81 6.03 -1.92 -6.09
C PHE A 81 5.87 -1.56 -7.57
N CYS A 82 6.95 -1.15 -8.22
CA CYS A 82 7.03 -0.90 -9.64
C CYS A 82 8.01 -1.87 -10.27
N ILE A 83 7.67 -2.42 -11.44
CA ILE A 83 8.58 -3.22 -12.25
C ILE A 83 9.05 -2.32 -13.40
N LYS A 84 10.35 -2.04 -13.48
CA LYS A 84 10.98 -1.28 -14.55
C LYS A 84 11.99 -2.16 -15.26
N GLN A 85 11.69 -2.54 -16.50
CA GLN A 85 12.49 -3.48 -17.32
C GLN A 85 12.71 -4.81 -16.60
N ASP A 86 13.73 -4.89 -15.74
CA ASP A 86 14.09 -6.07 -14.94
C ASP A 86 14.32 -5.75 -13.44
N SER A 87 14.06 -4.52 -13.00
CA SER A 87 14.19 -4.11 -11.60
C SER A 87 12.81 -3.90 -10.96
N ILE A 88 12.62 -4.55 -9.82
CA ILE A 88 11.51 -4.34 -8.90
C ILE A 88 11.95 -3.26 -7.90
N GLN A 89 11.26 -2.13 -7.92
CA GLN A 89 11.40 -1.07 -6.93
C GLN A 89 10.21 -1.16 -5.96
N VAL A 90 10.48 -1.44 -4.69
CA VAL A 90 9.43 -1.52 -3.68
C VAL A 90 9.19 -0.13 -3.10
N ALA A 91 7.96 0.35 -3.23
CA ALA A 91 7.48 1.56 -2.59
C ALA A 91 6.71 1.15 -1.33
N GLU A 92 7.32 1.34 -0.17
CA GLU A 92 6.62 1.12 1.09
C GLU A 92 5.46 2.13 1.19
N HIS A 93 4.23 1.63 1.27
CA HIS A 93 3.06 2.48 1.44
C HIS A 93 2.98 2.85 2.92
N LYS A 94 3.89 3.72 3.37
CA LYS A 94 3.73 4.39 4.66
C LYS A 94 2.51 5.29 4.51
N VAL A 95 1.36 4.84 5.03
CA VAL A 95 0.34 5.80 5.44
C VAL A 95 1.04 6.66 6.47
N GLY A 96 1.52 7.83 6.05
CA GLY A 96 2.21 8.76 6.93
C GLY A 96 1.35 8.91 8.17
N ARG A 97 1.90 8.53 9.32
CA ARG A 97 1.23 8.79 10.60
C ARG A 97 0.84 10.27 10.55
N ARG A 98 -0.44 10.57 10.75
CA ARG A 98 -1.05 11.91 10.67
C ARG A 98 -0.43 12.95 11.63
N TYR A 99 0.75 12.69 12.20
CA TYR A 99 1.53 13.66 12.95
C TYR A 99 1.79 14.92 12.14
N GLY A 100 2.12 14.81 10.85
CA GLY A 100 2.30 16.00 9.99
C GLY A 100 1.06 16.88 9.98
N ASP A 101 -0.09 16.31 9.63
CA ASP A 101 -1.38 17.02 9.65
C ASP A 101 -1.76 17.54 11.05
N TRP A 102 -1.45 16.78 12.10
CA TRP A 102 -1.67 17.18 13.48
C TRP A 102 -0.79 18.38 13.86
N PHE A 103 0.50 18.38 13.50
CA PHE A 103 1.43 19.47 13.75
C PHE A 103 1.02 20.73 13.00
N VAL A 104 0.69 20.62 11.71
CA VAL A 104 0.23 21.75 10.90
C VAL A 104 -1.03 22.38 11.51
N ARG A 105 -2.00 21.55 11.93
CA ARG A 105 -3.21 22.04 12.62
C ARG A 105 -2.91 22.67 13.98
N ASN A 106 -1.96 22.11 14.72
CA ASN A 106 -1.62 22.62 16.06
C ASN A 106 -0.84 23.93 15.98
N ILE A 107 0.07 24.07 15.00
CA ILE A 107 0.79 25.32 14.72
C ILE A 107 -0.22 26.41 14.36
N GLY A 108 -1.12 26.17 13.40
CA GLY A 108 -2.14 27.17 13.03
C GLY A 108 -3.03 27.58 14.20
N LYS A 109 -3.41 26.65 15.08
CA LYS A 109 -4.14 26.99 16.31
C LYS A 109 -3.34 27.87 17.27
N ILE A 110 -2.03 27.64 17.39
CA ILE A 110 -1.17 28.44 18.27
C ILE A 110 -0.98 29.83 17.69
N GLU A 111 -0.80 29.95 16.37
CA GLU A 111 -0.73 31.23 15.65
C GLU A 111 -2.03 32.03 15.86
N ASP A 112 -3.20 31.42 15.65
CA ASP A 112 -4.50 32.06 15.90
C ASP A 112 -4.66 32.55 17.36
N ILE A 113 -4.11 31.80 18.34
CA ILE A 113 -4.16 32.18 19.75
C ILE A 113 -3.20 33.34 20.04
N LEU A 114 -2.00 33.33 19.44
CA LEU A 114 -1.02 34.41 19.57
C LEU A 114 -1.56 35.72 19.00
N ASP A 115 -2.16 35.68 17.81
CA ASP A 115 -2.75 36.86 17.18
C ASP A 115 -3.85 37.46 18.08
N ARG A 116 -4.76 36.61 18.59
CA ARG A 116 -5.81 37.05 19.54
C ARG A 116 -5.29 37.61 20.85
N MET A 117 -4.14 37.13 21.34
CA MET A 117 -3.50 37.66 22.54
C MET A 117 -2.81 38.99 22.28
N SER A 118 -2.26 39.18 21.06
CA SER A 118 -1.66 40.45 20.65
C SER A 118 -2.69 41.55 20.36
N GLU A 119 -3.90 41.17 19.92
CA GLU A 119 -4.99 42.09 19.62
C GLU A 119 -5.73 42.62 20.86
N LYS A 120 -5.59 41.97 22.02
CA LYS A 120 -6.13 42.52 23.27
C LYS A 120 -5.05 43.42 23.90
N PRO A 121 -5.19 44.76 23.83
CA PRO A 121 -4.35 45.61 24.65
C PRO A 121 -4.77 45.36 26.09
N THR A 122 -3.76 45.29 26.96
CA THR A 122 -3.87 45.28 28.41
C THR A 122 -4.82 46.39 28.85
N ALA A 123 -6.08 46.04 29.11
CA ALA A 123 -7.02 46.93 29.78
C ALA A 123 -6.70 46.86 31.28
N ALA A 124 -5.76 47.70 31.70
CA ALA A 124 -5.52 48.10 33.09
C ALA A 124 -5.32 49.62 33.11
#